data_AF-A0A6M3XW78-F1
#
_entry.id   AF-A0A6M3XW78-F1
#
_cell.length_a   1.000
_cell.length_b   1.000
_cell.length_c   1.000
_cell.angle_alpha   90.00
_cell.angle_beta   90.00
_cell.angle_gamma   90.00
#
_symmetry.space_group_name_H-M   'P 1'
#
loop_
_entity.id
_entity.type
_entity.pdbx_description
1 polymer ?
#
loop_
_entity_poly.entity_id
_entity_poly.type
_entity_poly.pdbx_seq_one_letter_code
_entity_poly.pdbx_strand_id
1 'polypeptide(L)'
;STATTAAGIRLYRAESATYPDPSHVIIEDCVFASGGNGIIDTGGTSNVQVLNCLFKNQTGYAIQGASTAIALPLNWLLKGNRFLNVTNGVSAAFSYSVIKENFFSDGGTPATTCVLSTAGGSAGANNFVINNYFQTTTANFNTPDIIGNATDVWNNISIDGADLSATSIGREVGTPA
;
A
#
# COMPACT_ATOMS: atom_id res chain seq x y z
N SER A 1 -26.40 -4.64 10.65
CA SER A 1 -25.02 -4.14 10.57
C SER A 1 -24.37 -4.81 9.37
N THR A 2 -23.89 -4.06 8.39
CA THR A 2 -23.03 -4.61 7.34
C THR A 2 -21.80 -5.20 8.03
N ALA A 3 -21.48 -6.46 7.74
CA ALA A 3 -20.30 -7.11 8.31
C ALA A 3 -19.08 -6.27 7.94
N THR A 4 -18.52 -5.56 8.92
CA THR A 4 -17.33 -4.75 8.67
C THR A 4 -16.18 -5.70 8.37
N THR A 5 -15.54 -5.57 7.20
CA THR A 5 -14.41 -6.42 6.79
C THR A 5 -13.41 -6.57 7.93
N ALA A 6 -13.09 -7.82 8.30
CA ALA A 6 -12.18 -8.11 9.40
C ALA A 6 -10.81 -7.47 9.13
N ALA A 7 -10.33 -6.68 10.09
CA ALA A 7 -9.04 -6.00 10.02
C ALA A 7 -8.33 -6.10 11.37
N GLY A 8 -7.00 -6.20 11.36
CA GLY A 8 -6.18 -6.14 12.58
C GLY A 8 -6.29 -4.77 13.26
N ILE A 9 -6.17 -3.69 12.49
CA ILE A 9 -6.40 -2.31 12.94
C ILE A 9 -7.38 -1.63 12.00
N ARG A 10 -8.35 -0.91 12.58
CA ARG A 10 -9.26 -0.03 11.84
C ARG A 10 -9.06 1.41 12.25
N LEU A 11 -8.69 2.23 11.28
CA LEU A 11 -8.65 3.68 11.38
C LEU A 11 -9.99 4.21 10.87
N TYR A 12 -10.72 4.91 11.73
CA TYR A 12 -12.03 5.44 11.41
C TYR A 12 -12.13 6.87 11.91
N ARG A 13 -12.38 7.78 10.98
CA ARG A 13 -12.70 9.18 11.21
C ARG A 13 -14.14 9.40 10.73
N ALA A 14 -14.91 10.18 11.48
CA ALA A 14 -16.27 10.57 11.14
C ALA A 14 -16.40 12.11 11.19
N GLU A 15 -17.25 12.70 10.36
CA GLU A 15 -17.53 14.16 10.32
C GLU A 15 -18.40 14.64 11.49
N SER A 16 -18.24 14.06 12.68
CA SER A 16 -18.92 14.55 13.87
C SER A 16 -17.88 15.00 14.88
N ALA A 17 -18.12 16.19 15.46
CA ALA A 17 -17.25 16.85 16.43
C ALA A 17 -16.98 16.02 17.70
N THR A 18 -17.66 14.88 17.87
CA THR A 18 -17.56 14.02 19.06
C THR A 18 -16.79 12.71 18.81
N TYR A 19 -16.38 12.40 17.59
CA TYR A 19 -15.72 11.13 17.30
C TYR A 19 -14.19 11.23 17.26
N PRO A 20 -13.49 10.15 17.64
CA PRO A 20 -12.03 10.12 17.58
C PRO A 20 -11.58 10.33 16.13
N ASP A 21 -10.62 11.23 15.96
CA ASP A 21 -9.86 11.38 14.72
C ASP A 21 -8.54 10.62 14.92
N PRO A 22 -8.36 9.43 14.30
CA PRO A 22 -7.11 8.70 14.36
C PRO A 22 -6.04 9.31 13.44
N SER A 23 -6.21 10.56 13.00
CA SER A 23 -5.10 11.32 12.46
C SER A 23 -3.98 11.40 13.49
N HIS A 24 -2.74 11.25 13.04
CA HIS A 24 -1.52 11.26 13.87
C HIS A 24 -1.21 9.94 14.59
N VAL A 25 -1.72 8.81 14.09
CA VAL A 25 -1.38 7.47 14.60
C VAL A 25 -0.02 7.01 14.06
N ILE A 26 0.80 6.39 14.91
CA ILE A 26 2.01 5.66 14.52
C ILE A 26 1.81 4.19 14.87
N ILE A 27 2.02 3.31 13.89
CA ILE A 27 2.01 1.85 14.03
C ILE A 27 3.42 1.39 13.68
N GLU A 28 4.16 0.93 14.67
CA GLU A 28 5.58 0.58 14.52
C GLU A 28 5.89 -0.80 15.09
N ASP A 29 6.84 -1.51 14.48
CA ASP A 29 7.37 -2.80 14.92
C ASP A 29 6.30 -3.89 15.19
N CYS A 30 5.17 -3.79 14.47
CA CYS A 30 4.05 -4.72 14.59
C CYS A 30 4.16 -5.87 13.58
N VAL A 31 3.56 -7.03 13.92
CA VAL A 31 3.42 -8.16 13.01
C VAL A 31 1.94 -8.45 12.77
N PHE A 32 1.54 -8.36 11.51
CA PHE A 32 0.24 -8.80 11.02
C PHE A 32 0.46 -10.13 10.30
N ALA A 33 0.04 -11.24 10.93
CA ALA A 33 0.25 -12.59 10.40
C ALA A 33 -1.08 -13.23 10.01
N SER A 34 -1.20 -13.55 8.71
CA SER A 34 -2.35 -14.20 8.06
C SER A 34 -3.71 -13.54 8.31
N GLY A 35 -4.77 -14.15 7.76
CA GLY A 35 -6.14 -13.66 7.91
C GLY A 35 -6.50 -12.55 6.92
N GLY A 36 -7.54 -11.79 7.24
CA GLY A 36 -8.14 -10.77 6.37
C GLY A 36 -7.27 -9.53 6.16
N ASN A 37 -7.80 -8.35 6.45
CA ASN A 37 -7.04 -7.11 6.27
C ASN A 37 -6.05 -6.89 7.43
N GLY A 38 -4.88 -6.32 7.15
CA GLY A 38 -3.95 -5.84 8.20
C GLY A 38 -4.47 -4.55 8.81
N ILE A 39 -4.33 -3.45 8.07
CA ILE A 39 -4.83 -2.12 8.43
C ILE A 39 -5.92 -1.73 7.43
N ILE A 40 -7.04 -1.20 7.91
CA ILE A 40 -8.05 -0.55 7.06
C ILE A 40 -8.30 0.87 7.53
N ASP A 41 -8.24 1.82 6.59
CA ASP A 41 -8.72 3.20 6.80
C ASP A 41 -10.04 3.39 6.07
N THR A 42 -11.12 3.59 6.84
CA THR A 42 -12.45 3.92 6.30
C THR A 42 -12.81 5.40 6.47
N GLY A 43 -11.98 6.18 7.17
CA GLY A 43 -12.26 7.57 7.55
C GLY A 43 -11.52 8.65 6.76
N GLY A 44 -10.50 8.27 5.99
CA GLY A 44 -9.64 9.24 5.32
C GLY A 44 -8.74 9.94 6.32
N THR A 45 -8.07 9.17 7.15
CA THR A 45 -7.19 9.68 8.22
C THR A 45 -5.95 10.36 7.68
N SER A 46 -5.38 11.27 8.47
CA SER A 46 -4.22 12.07 8.05
C SER A 46 -3.00 11.92 8.96
N ASN A 47 -1.81 12.08 8.40
CA ASN A 47 -0.52 11.99 9.10
C ASN A 47 -0.33 10.66 9.86
N VAL A 48 -0.74 9.55 9.26
CA VAL A 48 -0.53 8.21 9.81
C VAL A 48 0.85 7.69 9.40
N GLN A 49 1.54 7.02 10.32
CA GLN A 49 2.82 6.39 10.03
C GLN A 49 2.73 4.89 10.29
N VAL A 50 3.18 4.09 9.32
CA VAL A 50 3.34 2.64 9.45
C VAL A 50 4.80 2.33 9.19
N LEU A 51 5.51 1.94 10.25
CA LEU A 51 6.96 1.88 10.28
C LEU A 51 7.41 0.46 10.67
N ASN A 52 8.39 -0.08 9.94
CA ASN A 52 9.07 -1.33 10.30
C ASN A 52 8.15 -2.54 10.59
N CYS A 53 6.92 -2.53 10.08
CA CYS A 53 5.95 -3.60 10.33
C CYS A 53 6.17 -4.77 9.37
N LEU A 54 5.75 -5.95 9.80
CA LEU A 54 5.69 -7.15 8.96
C LEU A 54 4.23 -7.50 8.67
N PHE A 55 3.87 -7.51 7.40
CA PHE A 55 2.61 -8.06 6.89
C PHE A 55 2.94 -9.37 6.16
N LYS A 56 2.43 -10.49 6.66
CA LYS A 56 2.71 -11.81 6.10
C LYS A 56 1.44 -12.61 5.85
N ASN A 57 1.27 -13.13 4.63
CA ASN A 57 0.22 -14.07 4.25
C ASN A 57 -1.23 -13.54 4.41
N GLN A 58 -1.47 -12.23 4.29
CA GLN A 58 -2.82 -11.66 4.30
C GLN A 58 -3.61 -12.13 3.08
N THR A 59 -4.81 -12.65 3.31
CA THR A 59 -5.77 -13.02 2.26
C THR A 59 -6.62 -11.84 1.81
N GLY A 60 -6.70 -10.78 2.62
CA GLY A 60 -7.26 -9.48 2.25
C GLY A 60 -6.19 -8.53 1.71
N TYR A 61 -6.25 -7.28 2.18
CA TYR A 61 -5.23 -6.25 1.97
C TYR A 61 -4.31 -6.13 3.18
N ALA A 62 -3.01 -6.00 2.98
CA ALA A 62 -2.11 -5.62 4.07
C ALA A 62 -2.48 -4.22 4.61
N ILE A 63 -2.70 -3.27 3.69
CA ILE A 63 -3.25 -1.94 4.01
C ILE A 63 -4.29 -1.56 2.97
N GLN A 64 -5.49 -1.19 3.42
CA GLN A 64 -6.59 -0.77 2.55
C GLN A 64 -7.11 0.62 2.93
N GLY A 65 -7.10 1.56 1.99
CA GLY A 65 -7.89 2.78 2.05
C GLY A 65 -9.26 2.54 1.42
N ALA A 66 -10.27 2.36 2.27
CA ALA A 66 -11.65 2.09 1.86
C ALA A 66 -12.58 3.29 2.10
N SER A 67 -12.05 4.48 2.39
CA SER A 67 -12.88 5.68 2.53
C SER A 67 -13.42 6.13 1.17
N THR A 68 -14.73 6.32 1.08
CA THR A 68 -15.43 6.69 -0.16
C THR A 68 -16.17 8.02 -0.09
N ALA A 69 -16.30 8.64 1.09
CA ALA A 69 -17.25 9.74 1.30
C ALA A 69 -16.75 10.94 2.11
N ILE A 70 -15.71 10.80 2.93
CA ILE A 70 -15.29 11.87 3.85
C ILE A 70 -14.05 12.59 3.32
N ALA A 71 -12.92 11.88 3.27
CA ALA A 71 -11.74 12.36 2.59
C ALA A 71 -10.85 11.18 2.21
N LEU A 72 -9.77 11.52 1.52
CA LEU A 72 -8.72 10.58 1.20
C LEU A 72 -7.68 10.50 2.32
N PRO A 73 -7.03 9.34 2.48
CA PRO A 73 -5.84 9.22 3.32
C PRO A 73 -4.76 10.23 2.89
N LEU A 74 -4.34 11.10 3.81
CA LEU A 74 -3.47 12.25 3.52
C LEU A 74 -2.17 12.20 4.34
N ASN A 75 -1.02 12.49 3.71
CA ASN A 75 0.29 12.58 4.38
C ASN A 75 0.68 11.30 5.13
N TRP A 76 0.36 10.13 4.58
CA TRP A 76 0.80 8.88 5.20
C TRP A 76 2.29 8.65 4.97
N LEU A 77 2.96 8.02 5.93
CA LEU A 77 4.32 7.52 5.79
C LEU A 77 4.32 6.01 5.94
N LEU A 78 4.61 5.29 4.86
CA LEU A 78 4.88 3.85 4.88
C LEU A 78 6.38 3.64 4.69
N LYS A 79 7.09 3.24 5.76
CA LYS A 79 8.55 3.11 5.72
C LYS A 79 9.07 1.82 6.34
N GLY A 80 10.00 1.15 5.67
CA GLY A 80 10.74 0.02 6.24
C GLY A 80 9.89 -1.23 6.45
N ASN A 81 8.67 -1.28 5.91
CA ASN A 81 7.76 -2.40 6.10
C ASN A 81 8.11 -3.55 5.16
N ARG A 82 7.70 -4.75 5.56
CA ARG A 82 7.85 -5.97 4.76
C ARG A 82 6.48 -6.57 4.50
N PHE A 83 6.09 -6.63 3.23
CA PHE A 83 4.86 -7.24 2.74
C PHE A 83 5.22 -8.56 2.07
N LEU A 84 5.08 -9.67 2.79
CA LEU A 84 5.55 -10.98 2.35
C LEU A 84 4.36 -11.90 2.02
N ASN A 85 4.29 -12.33 0.77
CA ASN A 85 3.28 -13.27 0.26
C ASN A 85 1.86 -12.77 0.55
N VAL A 86 1.62 -11.49 0.32
CA VAL A 86 0.30 -10.87 0.54
C VAL A 86 -0.54 -10.98 -0.73
N THR A 87 -1.82 -11.35 -0.60
CA THR A 87 -2.73 -11.40 -1.77
C THR A 87 -3.04 -10.01 -2.28
N ASN A 88 -3.20 -9.01 -1.42
CA ASN A 88 -3.19 -7.61 -1.84
C ASN A 88 -2.27 -6.88 -0.87
N GLY A 89 -1.31 -6.12 -1.38
CA GLY A 89 -0.37 -5.39 -0.53
C GLY A 89 -1.03 -4.14 0.01
N VAL A 90 -0.73 -3.02 -0.61
CA VAL A 90 -1.26 -1.72 -0.23
C VAL A 90 -2.18 -1.22 -1.33
N SER A 91 -3.42 -0.84 -1.00
CA SER A 91 -4.32 -0.19 -1.95
C SER A 91 -5.07 0.93 -1.27
N ALA A 92 -4.73 2.16 -1.59
CA ALA A 92 -5.42 3.33 -1.10
C ALA A 92 -5.24 4.52 -2.03
N ALA A 93 -6.25 5.36 -2.08
CA ALA A 93 -6.26 6.65 -2.75
C ALA A 93 -5.42 7.70 -1.99
N PHE A 94 -4.12 7.44 -1.79
CA PHE A 94 -3.27 8.34 -0.99
C PHE A 94 -3.10 9.71 -1.67
N SER A 95 -2.98 10.75 -0.85
CA SER A 95 -2.53 12.07 -1.30
C SER A 95 -1.34 12.54 -0.49
N TYR A 96 -0.35 13.12 -1.16
CA TYR A 96 0.88 13.67 -0.54
C TYR A 96 1.61 12.71 0.40
N SER A 97 1.46 11.41 0.16
CA SER A 97 1.99 10.37 1.04
C SER A 97 3.37 9.92 0.56
N VAL A 98 4.17 9.40 1.49
CA VAL A 98 5.52 8.89 1.22
C VAL A 98 5.55 7.40 1.50
N ILE A 99 5.85 6.61 0.48
CA ILE A 99 5.96 5.16 0.54
C ILE A 99 7.40 4.84 0.17
N LYS A 100 8.23 4.50 1.14
CA LYS A 100 9.66 4.34 0.89
C LYS A 100 10.34 3.22 1.66
N GLU A 101 11.41 2.68 1.08
CA GLU A 101 12.26 1.68 1.75
C GLU A 101 11.48 0.45 2.22
N ASN A 102 10.37 0.11 1.57
CA ASN A 102 9.58 -1.08 1.88
C ASN A 102 9.98 -2.23 0.94
N PHE A 103 9.72 -3.46 1.39
CA PHE A 103 9.87 -4.68 0.61
C PHE A 103 8.49 -5.27 0.31
N PHE A 104 8.17 -5.46 -0.97
CA PHE A 104 6.91 -6.06 -1.44
C PHE A 104 7.16 -7.39 -2.15
N SER A 105 6.44 -8.43 -1.75
CA SER A 105 6.40 -9.72 -2.44
C SER A 105 5.00 -10.33 -2.43
N ASP A 106 4.61 -10.88 -3.58
CA ASP A 106 3.33 -11.55 -3.85
C ASP A 106 3.37 -13.06 -3.56
N GLY A 107 4.55 -13.63 -3.30
CA GLY A 107 4.72 -15.05 -3.03
C GLY A 107 4.60 -15.98 -4.23
N GLY A 108 4.61 -15.47 -5.47
CA GLY A 108 4.75 -16.31 -6.66
C GLY A 108 3.45 -16.75 -7.36
N THR A 109 2.55 -15.83 -7.76
CA THR A 109 1.27 -16.01 -8.54
C THR A 109 0.03 -16.07 -7.61
N PRO A 110 -0.99 -15.19 -7.80
CA PRO A 110 -1.80 -15.08 -9.02
C PRO A 110 -1.86 -13.69 -9.68
N ALA A 111 -2.03 -13.70 -11.01
CA ALA A 111 -2.03 -12.58 -11.96
C ALA A 111 -3.09 -11.46 -11.78
N THR A 112 -3.69 -11.33 -10.60
CA THR A 112 -4.72 -10.31 -10.31
C THR A 112 -4.41 -9.48 -9.07
N THR A 113 -3.26 -9.68 -8.44
CA THR A 113 -2.93 -9.12 -7.13
C THR A 113 -2.09 -7.85 -7.24
N CYS A 114 -2.68 -6.70 -6.91
CA CYS A 114 -1.93 -5.46 -6.82
C CYS A 114 -1.11 -5.41 -5.52
N VAL A 115 0.22 -5.33 -5.62
CA VAL A 115 1.11 -5.23 -4.45
C VAL A 115 1.16 -3.80 -3.92
N LEU A 116 1.00 -2.80 -4.79
CA LEU A 116 0.86 -1.41 -4.41
C LEU A 116 0.01 -0.63 -5.42
N SER A 117 -1.13 -0.10 -4.97
CA SER A 117 -1.93 0.88 -5.70
C SER A 117 -2.07 2.17 -4.89
N THR A 118 -1.66 3.29 -5.49
CA THR A 118 -2.05 4.65 -5.08
C THR A 118 -3.24 5.19 -5.88
N ALA A 119 -3.63 4.47 -6.94
CA ALA A 119 -4.75 4.81 -7.82
C ALA A 119 -6.06 4.24 -7.27
N GLY A 120 -6.68 4.94 -6.32
CA GLY A 120 -8.04 4.66 -5.85
C GLY A 120 -8.92 5.90 -6.02
N GLY A 121 -10.05 5.79 -6.74
CA GLY A 121 -10.97 6.91 -6.93
C GLY A 121 -10.35 8.13 -7.64
N SER A 122 -11.15 9.17 -7.86
CA SER A 122 -10.76 10.33 -8.70
C SER A 122 -9.83 11.35 -8.02
N ALA A 123 -9.19 11.04 -6.88
CA ALA A 123 -8.65 12.10 -6.02
C ALA A 123 -7.30 11.84 -5.31
N GLY A 124 -6.68 10.66 -5.42
CA GLY A 124 -5.33 10.42 -4.90
C GLY A 124 -4.26 11.05 -5.81
N ALA A 125 -3.25 11.73 -5.27
CA ALA A 125 -2.22 12.41 -6.07
C ALA A 125 -0.97 12.84 -5.28
N ASN A 126 0.11 13.12 -6.01
CA ASN A 126 1.35 13.71 -5.52
C ASN A 126 2.06 12.87 -4.45
N ASN A 127 2.00 11.55 -4.58
CA ASN A 127 2.69 10.63 -3.67
C ASN A 127 4.15 10.44 -4.09
N PHE A 128 5.02 10.17 -3.13
CA PHE A 128 6.40 9.77 -3.36
C PHE A 128 6.56 8.29 -3.07
N VAL A 129 6.70 7.47 -4.11
CA VAL A 129 6.96 6.04 -4.01
C VAL A 129 8.40 5.77 -4.41
N ILE A 130 9.30 5.75 -3.44
CA ILE A 130 10.75 5.81 -3.68
C ILE A 130 11.53 4.77 -2.87
N ASN A 131 12.62 4.25 -3.44
CA ASN A 131 13.53 3.31 -2.80
C ASN A 131 12.84 2.04 -2.24
N ASN A 132 11.69 1.66 -2.79
CA ASN A 132 11.07 0.38 -2.46
C ASN A 132 11.67 -0.73 -3.31
N TYR A 133 11.55 -1.96 -2.81
CA TYR A 133 11.93 -3.17 -3.50
C TYR A 133 10.69 -4.02 -3.78
N PHE A 134 10.43 -4.31 -5.05
CA PHE A 134 9.32 -5.15 -5.51
C PHE A 134 9.90 -6.46 -6.05
N GLN A 135 9.50 -7.57 -5.45
CA GLN A 135 9.82 -8.91 -5.92
C GLN A 135 8.50 -9.64 -6.17
N THR A 136 7.98 -9.48 -7.38
CA THR A 136 6.76 -10.17 -7.81
C THR A 136 7.06 -11.13 -8.96
N THR A 137 6.14 -12.05 -9.17
CA THR A 137 6.30 -13.08 -10.21
C THR A 137 6.22 -12.53 -11.63
N THR A 138 5.62 -11.35 -11.78
CA THR A 138 5.38 -10.64 -13.03
C THR A 138 5.65 -9.16 -12.82
N ALA A 139 6.80 -8.83 -12.22
CA ALA A 139 7.12 -7.51 -11.66
C ALA A 139 7.31 -6.43 -12.73
N ASN A 140 6.24 -6.20 -13.47
CA ASN A 140 6.06 -5.18 -14.47
C ASN A 140 5.57 -3.94 -13.74
N PHE A 141 6.22 -2.81 -13.96
CA PHE A 141 5.72 -1.48 -13.57
C PHE A 141 4.49 -1.08 -14.41
N ASN A 142 3.50 -1.95 -14.49
CA ASN A 142 2.29 -1.81 -15.29
C ASN A 142 1.13 -2.50 -14.55
N THR A 143 -0.08 -2.15 -14.96
CA THR A 143 -1.29 -2.85 -14.49
C THR A 143 -1.13 -4.37 -14.70
N PRO A 144 -1.37 -5.21 -13.68
CA PRO A 144 -2.08 -4.91 -12.42
C PRO A 144 -1.22 -4.72 -11.15
N ASP A 145 0.08 -4.97 -11.18
CA ASP A 145 0.86 -5.20 -9.96
C ASP A 145 1.18 -3.90 -9.19
N ILE A 146 1.60 -2.86 -9.91
CA ILE A 146 1.95 -1.55 -9.36
C ILE A 146 1.16 -0.48 -10.11
N ILE A 147 0.31 0.25 -9.40
CA ILE A 147 -0.61 1.22 -10.01
C ILE A 147 -0.43 2.57 -9.33
N GLY A 148 -0.15 3.59 -10.12
CA GLY A 148 0.04 4.97 -9.66
C GLY A 148 -0.85 5.96 -10.38
N ASN A 149 -0.89 7.20 -9.90
CA ASN A 149 -1.41 8.33 -10.68
C ASN A 149 -0.26 9.04 -11.39
N ALA A 150 -0.55 9.73 -12.50
CA ALA A 150 0.44 10.49 -13.27
C ALA A 150 1.16 11.60 -12.48
N THR A 151 0.62 12.01 -11.34
CA THR A 151 1.21 13.03 -10.45
C THR A 151 2.13 12.44 -9.38
N ASP A 152 2.16 11.12 -9.25
CA ASP A 152 3.02 10.45 -8.29
C ASP A 152 4.46 10.35 -8.81
N VAL A 153 5.43 10.40 -7.91
CA VAL A 153 6.87 10.25 -8.21
C VAL A 153 7.31 8.83 -7.88
N TRP A 154 7.83 8.12 -8.87
CA TRP A 154 8.26 6.72 -8.73
C TRP A 154 9.76 6.58 -9.01
N ASN A 155 10.49 5.98 -8.06
CA ASN A 155 11.91 5.62 -8.21
C ASN A 155 12.21 4.38 -7.36
N ASN A 156 12.05 3.18 -7.91
CA ASN A 156 12.08 1.93 -7.15
C ASN A 156 12.90 0.86 -7.87
N ILE A 157 13.16 -0.24 -7.16
CA ILE A 157 13.79 -1.44 -7.71
C ILE A 157 12.71 -2.51 -7.87
N SER A 158 12.60 -3.11 -9.05
CA SER A 158 11.75 -4.26 -9.30
C SER A 158 12.63 -5.43 -9.77
N ILE A 159 12.36 -6.63 -9.27
CA ILE A 159 12.95 -7.87 -9.78
C ILE A 159 11.81 -8.78 -10.21
N ASP A 160 11.75 -9.05 -11.51
CA ASP A 160 10.86 -10.05 -12.10
C ASP A 160 11.49 -11.44 -11.91
N GLY A 161 10.68 -12.44 -11.55
CA GLY A 161 11.10 -13.84 -11.48
C GLY A 161 11.64 -14.39 -12.80
N ALA A 162 11.29 -13.81 -13.95
CA ALA A 162 11.88 -14.13 -15.25
C ALA A 162 13.32 -13.60 -15.42
N ASP A 163 13.68 -12.53 -14.70
CA ASP A 163 14.95 -11.80 -14.82
C ASP A 163 16.08 -12.41 -13.98
N LEU A 164 15.80 -13.45 -13.17
CA LEU A 164 16.85 -14.24 -12.49
C LEU A 164 17.79 -14.98 -13.46
N SER A 165 17.49 -14.97 -14.76
CA SER A 165 18.33 -15.52 -15.84
C SER A 165 18.97 -14.45 -16.74
N ALA A 166 18.65 -13.16 -16.54
CA ALA A 166 19.16 -12.07 -17.35
C ALA A 166 19.91 -11.00 -16.52
N THR A 167 20.98 -10.49 -17.12
CA THR A 167 22.02 -9.68 -16.47
C THR A 167 21.60 -8.19 -16.35
N SER A 168 20.35 -7.89 -16.04
CA SER A 168 19.86 -6.50 -15.96
C SER A 168 19.10 -6.23 -14.66
N ILE A 169 19.79 -5.67 -13.67
CA ILE A 169 19.12 -4.92 -12.61
C ILE A 169 18.60 -3.62 -13.26
N GLY A 170 17.33 -3.62 -13.68
CA GLY A 170 16.69 -2.45 -14.29
C GLY A 170 16.35 -1.39 -13.25
N ARG A 171 17.04 -0.24 -13.28
CA ARG A 171 16.57 0.99 -12.62
C ARG A 171 15.67 1.73 -13.60
N GLU A 172 14.38 1.44 -13.59
CA GLU A 172 13.42 2.16 -14.42
C GLU A 172 12.88 3.38 -13.67
N VAL A 173 13.18 4.56 -14.20
CA VAL A 173 12.56 5.83 -13.78
C VAL A 173 11.39 6.06 -14.73
N GLY A 174 10.22 5.51 -14.39
CA GLY A 174 9.00 5.65 -15.17
C GLY A 174 8.01 6.60 -14.51
N THR A 175 7.34 7.42 -15.32
CA THR A 175 6.05 8.05 -14.94
C THR A 175 4.94 7.05 -15.25
N PRO A 176 4.16 6.56 -14.27
CA PRO A 176 3.02 5.70 -14.54
C PRO A 176 1.98 6.44 -15.39
N ALA A 177 1.31 5.70 -16.28
CA ALA A 177 0.27 6.20 -17.18
C ALA A 177 -0.99 6.68 -16.42
#